data_AF-A0A5R9RR28-F1
#
_entry.id   AF-A0A5R9RR28-F1
#
_cell.length_a   1.000
_cell.length_b   1.000
_cell.length_c   1.000
_cell.angle_alpha   90.00
_cell.angle_beta   90.00
_cell.angle_gamma   90.00
#
_symmetry.space_group_name_H-M   'P 1'
#
loop_
_entity.id
_entity.type
_entity.pdbx_description
1 polymer ?
#
loop_
_entity_poly.entity_id
_entity_poly.type
_entity_poly.pdbx_seq_one_letter_code
_entity_poly.pdbx_strand_id
1 'polypeptide(L)'
;MTRCAGLALLPGLLLGGNCLATSLDAWHSTESVQGLYEIDQAARAFVAAENARDNGERVVAEPNLKTLVARCSVPLSTRWGEVRLFAPDGRELTRKVVEVVCSKPVSGERWTIPLRVSPAS
;
A
#
# COMPACT_ATOMS: atom_id res chain seq x y z
N MET A 1 0.62 -9.17 -16.91
CA MET A 1 -0.13 -9.13 -18.18
C MET A 1 -1.20 -10.21 -18.13
N THR A 2 -2.46 -9.86 -17.84
CA THR A 2 -3.53 -10.85 -17.78
C THR A 2 -4.65 -10.43 -18.73
N ARG A 3 -4.92 -11.30 -19.69
CA ARG A 3 -5.78 -11.11 -20.86
C ARG A 3 -7.27 -11.10 -20.46
N CYS A 4 -7.98 -10.02 -20.76
CA CYS A 4 -9.43 -10.08 -20.91
C CYS A 4 -9.74 -10.61 -22.32
N ALA A 5 -10.08 -11.89 -22.41
CA ALA A 5 -10.59 -12.48 -23.64
C ALA A 5 -11.99 -11.93 -23.93
N GLY A 6 -12.16 -11.27 -25.08
CA GLY A 6 -13.47 -10.88 -25.58
C GLY A 6 -13.98 -11.89 -26.59
N LEU A 7 -15.24 -12.32 -26.46
CA LEU A 7 -16.16 -12.61 -27.57
C LEU A 7 -17.56 -12.99 -27.05
N ALA A 8 -18.55 -12.13 -27.27
CA ALA A 8 -19.90 -12.52 -27.70
C ALA A 8 -20.67 -11.29 -28.20
N LEU A 9 -21.02 -11.31 -29.49
CA LEU A 9 -21.89 -10.35 -30.16
C LEU A 9 -23.36 -10.60 -29.76
N LEU A 10 -23.96 -9.67 -29.01
CA LEU A 10 -25.41 -9.52 -28.87
C LEU A 10 -25.76 -8.02 -28.96
N PRO A 11 -26.70 -7.62 -29.83
CA PRO A 11 -27.12 -6.22 -29.93
C PRO A 11 -28.17 -5.94 -28.85
N GLY A 12 -27.76 -5.28 -27.78
CA GLY A 12 -28.67 -4.81 -26.73
C GLY A 12 -28.18 -5.18 -25.34
N LEU A 13 -27.90 -4.16 -24.53
CA LEU A 13 -27.32 -4.19 -23.19
C LEU A 13 -25.84 -4.61 -23.11
N LEU A 14 -24.97 -3.67 -23.50
CA LEU A 14 -23.67 -3.54 -22.87
C LEU A 14 -23.85 -2.88 -21.48
N LEU A 15 -24.37 -3.62 -20.51
CA LEU A 15 -24.00 -3.37 -19.12
C LEU A 15 -22.57 -3.91 -18.96
N GLY A 16 -21.60 -3.12 -19.44
CA GLY A 16 -20.21 -3.31 -19.07
C GLY A 16 -20.14 -3.23 -17.56
N GLY A 17 -20.01 -4.38 -16.91
CA GLY A 17 -19.63 -4.44 -15.52
C GLY A 17 -18.28 -3.76 -15.41
N ASN A 18 -18.28 -2.50 -14.99
CA ASN A 18 -17.05 -1.82 -14.62
C ASN A 18 -16.49 -2.63 -13.45
N CYS A 19 -15.50 -3.48 -13.73
CA CYS A 19 -14.54 -3.87 -12.72
C CYS A 19 -13.87 -2.56 -12.27
N LEU A 20 -14.49 -1.87 -11.32
CA LEU A 20 -13.88 -0.76 -10.62
C LEU A 20 -12.81 -1.36 -9.71
N ALA A 21 -11.69 -1.78 -10.31
CA ALA A 21 -10.43 -1.70 -9.60
C ALA A 21 -10.24 -0.21 -9.31
N THR A 22 -10.64 0.23 -8.11
CA THR A 22 -10.33 1.59 -7.68
C THR A 22 -8.82 1.65 -7.56
N SER A 23 -8.19 2.33 -8.52
CA SER A 23 -6.78 2.66 -8.40
C SER A 23 -6.58 3.51 -7.14
N LEU A 24 -5.47 3.30 -6.43
CA LEU A 24 -5.09 4.17 -5.32
C LEU A 24 -4.92 5.63 -5.77
N ASP A 25 -4.78 5.90 -7.08
CA ASP A 25 -4.75 7.25 -7.66
C ASP A 25 -5.96 8.11 -7.27
N ALA A 26 -7.10 7.52 -6.87
CA ALA A 26 -8.26 8.27 -6.40
C ALA A 26 -8.18 8.67 -4.90
N TRP A 27 -7.21 8.14 -4.14
CA TRP A 27 -7.13 8.23 -2.69
C TRP A 27 -6.01 9.17 -2.24
N HIS A 28 -6.02 10.39 -2.80
CA HIS A 28 -5.08 11.45 -2.45
C HIS A 28 -5.38 12.10 -1.09
N SER A 29 -4.34 12.68 -0.50
CA SER A 29 -4.46 13.45 0.74
C SER A 29 -5.43 14.63 0.58
N THR A 30 -6.26 14.84 1.59
CA THR A 30 -7.12 16.05 1.70
C THR A 30 -6.44 17.06 2.61
N GLU A 31 -7.16 18.05 3.15
CA GLU A 31 -6.58 18.97 4.15
C GLU A 31 -6.30 18.28 5.50
N SER A 32 -7.14 17.31 5.88
CA SER A 32 -7.15 16.68 7.21
C SER A 32 -6.79 15.19 7.20
N VAL A 33 -6.97 14.48 6.09
CA VAL A 33 -6.75 13.04 5.98
C VAL A 33 -5.54 12.74 5.10
N GLN A 34 -4.68 11.82 5.55
CA GLN A 34 -3.58 11.29 4.75
C GLN A 34 -4.13 10.34 3.68
N GLY A 35 -3.79 10.59 2.42
CA GLY A 35 -4.17 9.73 1.31
C GLY A 35 -3.39 8.41 1.32
N LEU A 36 -4.08 7.35 0.90
CA LEU A 36 -3.46 6.02 0.72
C LEU A 36 -2.47 6.01 -0.44
N TYR A 37 -2.71 6.85 -1.45
CA TYR A 37 -1.78 7.04 -2.56
C TYR A 37 -0.39 7.44 -2.07
N GLU A 38 -0.29 8.49 -1.24
CA GLU A 38 1.02 8.98 -0.79
C GLU A 38 1.71 8.00 0.17
N ILE A 39 0.95 7.21 0.94
CA ILE A 39 1.50 6.14 1.78
C ILE A 39 2.11 5.03 0.90
N ASP A 40 1.39 4.60 -0.13
CA ASP A 40 1.86 3.59 -1.09
C ASP A 40 3.12 4.07 -1.84
N GLN A 41 3.10 5.30 -2.36
CA GLN A 41 4.23 5.88 -3.08
C GLN A 41 5.48 6.00 -2.20
N ALA A 42 5.34 6.44 -0.94
CA ALA A 42 6.46 6.52 -0.01
C ALA A 42 7.09 5.14 0.21
N ALA A 43 6.28 4.11 0.46
CA ALA A 43 6.78 2.76 0.68
C ALA A 43 7.44 2.16 -0.56
N ARG A 44 6.85 2.35 -1.75
CA ARG A 44 7.42 1.88 -3.02
C ARG A 44 8.73 2.56 -3.33
N ALA A 45 8.83 3.88 -3.15
CA ALA A 45 10.07 4.62 -3.35
C ALA A 45 11.19 4.10 -2.42
N PHE A 46 10.86 3.84 -1.16
CA PHE A 46 11.80 3.24 -0.21
C PHE A 46 12.28 1.86 -0.67
N VAL A 47 11.38 0.95 -1.03
CA VAL A 47 11.77 -0.40 -1.47
C VAL A 47 12.54 -0.39 -2.78
N ALA A 48 12.18 0.49 -3.73
CA ALA A 48 12.94 0.65 -4.95
C ALA A 48 14.39 1.09 -4.66
N ALA A 49 14.58 2.04 -3.74
CA ALA A 49 15.91 2.46 -3.31
C ALA A 49 16.69 1.35 -2.60
N GLU A 50 16.04 0.57 -1.73
CA GLU A 50 16.68 -0.56 -1.03
C GLU A 50 17.07 -1.68 -1.99
N ASN A 51 16.19 -2.05 -2.91
CA ASN A 51 16.46 -3.04 -3.95
C ASN A 51 17.65 -2.62 -4.82
N ALA A 52 17.76 -1.34 -5.18
CA ALA A 52 18.90 -0.82 -5.93
C ALA A 52 20.22 -0.86 -5.13
N ARG A 53 20.15 -0.76 -3.80
CA ARG A 53 21.33 -0.83 -2.92
C ARG A 53 21.85 -2.25 -2.73
N ASP A 54 20.97 -3.23 -2.64
CA ASP A 54 21.33 -4.61 -2.29
C ASP A 54 21.13 -5.62 -3.42
N ASN A 55 20.85 -5.16 -4.64
CA ASN A 55 20.44 -6.00 -5.78
C ASN A 55 19.27 -6.94 -5.43
N GLY A 56 18.37 -6.49 -4.56
CA GLY A 56 17.19 -7.23 -4.14
C GLY A 56 16.02 -7.05 -5.10
N GLU A 57 15.09 -8.00 -5.03
CA GLU A 57 13.84 -7.95 -5.79
C GLU A 57 12.67 -8.12 -4.84
N ARG A 58 12.17 -6.99 -4.32
CA ARG A 58 11.06 -6.94 -3.37
C ARG A 58 9.98 -6.01 -3.88
N VAL A 59 8.73 -6.37 -3.60
CA VAL A 59 7.55 -5.56 -3.90
C VAL A 59 6.80 -5.23 -2.61
N VAL A 60 6.12 -4.08 -2.60
CA VAL A 60 5.27 -3.61 -1.50
C VAL A 60 3.82 -3.92 -1.86
N ALA A 61 3.09 -4.52 -0.93
CA ALA A 61 1.63 -4.62 -1.02
C ALA A 61 1.00 -3.25 -0.74
N GLU A 62 -0.13 -2.98 -1.39
CA GLU A 62 -0.90 -1.76 -1.17
C GLU A 62 -1.31 -1.59 0.32
N PRO A 63 -1.48 -0.34 0.79
CA PRO A 63 -2.03 -0.06 2.11
C PRO A 63 -3.39 -0.71 2.34
N ASN A 64 -3.74 -0.95 3.60
CA ASN A 64 -5.09 -1.38 3.95
C ASN A 64 -6.07 -0.25 3.63
N LEU A 65 -7.12 -0.53 2.84
CA LEU A 65 -8.15 0.46 2.48
C LEU A 65 -8.94 1.00 3.69
N LYS A 66 -8.82 0.36 4.85
CA LYS A 66 -9.40 0.82 6.13
C LYS A 66 -8.46 1.75 6.91
N THR A 67 -7.26 2.03 6.40
CA THR A 67 -6.34 2.98 7.03
C THR A 67 -6.93 4.39 6.92
N LEU A 68 -7.18 5.01 8.07
CA LEU A 68 -7.62 6.38 8.18
C LEU A 68 -6.77 7.08 9.24
N VAL A 69 -5.88 7.96 8.81
CA VAL A 69 -4.98 8.71 9.70
C VAL A 69 -4.98 10.19 9.32
N ALA A 70 -4.67 11.04 10.30
CA ALA A 70 -4.54 12.47 10.06
C ALA A 70 -3.40 12.74 9.07
N ARG A 71 -3.60 13.73 8.19
CA ARG A 71 -2.59 14.16 7.21
C ARG A 71 -1.28 14.51 7.89
N CYS A 72 -0.16 14.11 7.30
CA CYS A 72 1.14 14.54 7.80
C CYS A 72 1.45 15.98 7.38
N SER A 73 1.83 16.83 8.34
CA SER A 73 2.23 18.22 8.06
C SER A 73 3.71 18.33 7.66
N VAL A 74 4.43 17.22 7.66
CA VAL A 74 5.84 17.09 7.28
C VAL A 74 5.98 15.91 6.30
N PRO A 75 7.07 15.80 5.53
CA PRO A 75 7.29 14.65 4.67
C PRO A 75 7.22 13.32 5.45
N LEU A 76 6.61 12.30 4.82
CA LEU A 76 6.57 10.95 5.37
C LEU A 76 7.99 10.38 5.46
N SER A 77 8.30 9.72 6.57
CA SER A 77 9.54 8.96 6.74
C SER A 77 9.29 7.48 6.48
N THR A 78 10.31 6.78 6.00
CA THR A 78 10.23 5.35 5.68
C THR A 78 11.42 4.61 6.24
N ARG A 79 11.18 3.43 6.80
CA ARG A 79 12.24 2.54 7.31
C ARG A 79 11.81 1.08 7.27
N TRP A 80 12.77 0.18 7.39
CA TRP A 80 12.47 -1.21 7.71
C TRP A 80 11.89 -1.34 9.11
N GLY A 81 10.91 -2.23 9.26
CA GLY A 81 10.35 -2.65 10.53
C GLY A 81 9.95 -4.11 10.52
N GLU A 82 9.30 -4.55 11.59
CA GLU A 82 8.85 -5.93 11.76
C GLU A 82 7.45 -5.98 12.37
N VAL A 83 6.63 -6.91 11.88
CA VAL A 83 5.34 -7.24 12.51
C VAL A 83 5.37 -8.67 13.01
N ARG A 84 4.83 -8.88 14.20
CA ARG A 84 4.60 -10.21 14.79
C ARG A 84 3.22 -10.70 14.39
N LEU A 85 3.15 -11.94 13.93
CA LEU A 85 1.96 -12.62 13.50
C LEU A 85 1.91 -13.98 14.21
N PHE A 86 0.71 -14.48 14.47
CA PHE A 86 0.54 -15.83 15.00
C PHE A 86 0.00 -16.73 13.89
N ALA A 87 0.68 -17.84 13.65
CA ALA A 87 0.20 -18.88 12.75
C ALA A 87 -0.98 -19.65 13.39
N PRO A 88 -1.82 -20.33 12.59
CA PRO A 88 -2.96 -21.10 13.12
C PRO A 88 -2.55 -22.20 14.12
N ASP A 89 -1.31 -22.68 14.05
CA ASP A 89 -0.72 -23.65 14.97
C ASP A 89 -0.18 -23.03 16.27
N GLY A 90 -0.37 -21.72 16.48
CA GLY A 90 0.07 -20.98 17.65
C GLY A 90 1.51 -20.48 17.59
N ARG A 91 2.26 -20.77 16.52
CA ARG A 91 3.65 -20.33 16.38
C ARG A 91 3.74 -18.83 16.06
N GLU A 92 4.64 -18.12 16.73
CA GLU A 92 4.96 -16.73 16.42
C GLU A 92 5.81 -16.62 15.14
N LEU A 93 5.43 -15.71 14.26
CA LEU A 93 6.08 -15.40 13.00
C LEU A 93 6.44 -13.91 12.97
N THR A 94 7.71 -13.60 12.76
CA THR A 94 8.16 -12.24 12.48
C THR A 94 8.22 -12.02 10.97
N ARG A 95 7.58 -10.97 10.46
CA ARG A 95 7.70 -10.56 9.06
C ARG A 95 8.29 -9.17 8.95
N LYS A 96 9.25 -9.03 8.04
CA LYS A 96 9.78 -7.73 7.60
C LYS A 96 8.68 -6.93 6.91
N VAL A 97 8.61 -5.64 7.21
CA VAL A 97 7.67 -4.66 6.64
C VAL A 97 8.39 -3.37 6.35
N VAL A 98 7.77 -2.51 5.54
CA VAL A 98 8.15 -1.10 5.44
C VAL A 98 7.24 -0.31 6.34
N GLU A 99 7.81 0.44 7.27
CA GLU A 99 7.06 1.39 8.08
C GLU A 99 7.04 2.75 7.39
N VAL A 100 5.85 3.25 7.10
CA VAL A 100 5.61 4.65 6.70
C VAL A 100 5.19 5.42 7.95
N VAL A 101 5.93 6.46 8.29
CA VAL A 101 5.85 7.15 9.57
C VAL A 101 5.53 8.62 9.36
N CYS A 102 4.57 9.14 10.12
CA CYS A 102 4.36 10.56 10.30
C CYS A 102 4.72 10.99 11.73
N SER A 103 5.71 11.87 11.86
CA SER A 103 6.13 12.41 13.16
C SER A 103 5.31 13.60 13.62
N LYS A 104 4.70 14.35 12.69
CA LYS A 104 3.90 15.54 12.97
C LYS A 104 2.63 15.56 12.10
N PRO A 105 1.54 14.95 12.55
CA PRO A 105 0.25 15.05 11.88
C PRO A 105 -0.39 16.43 12.11
N VAL A 106 -1.34 16.81 11.26
CA VAL A 106 -2.13 18.04 11.43
C VAL A 106 -3.06 17.99 12.66
N SER A 107 -3.37 16.78 13.15
CA SER A 107 -4.14 16.55 14.38
C SER A 107 -3.82 15.18 14.98
N GLY A 108 -4.00 15.04 16.31
CA GLY A 108 -3.79 13.78 17.01
C GLY A 108 -2.32 13.40 17.22
N GLU A 109 -2.09 12.11 17.47
CA GLU A 109 -0.77 11.57 17.76
C GLU A 109 -0.04 11.12 16.48
N ARG A 110 1.30 11.11 16.55
CA ARG A 110 2.16 10.48 15.53
C ARG A 110 1.69 9.07 15.19
N TRP A 111 1.85 8.66 13.93
CA TRP A 111 1.40 7.37 13.46
C TRP A 111 2.45 6.64 12.62
N THR A 112 2.35 5.32 12.59
CA THR A 112 3.16 4.41 11.79
C THR A 112 2.25 3.41 11.10
N ILE A 113 2.35 3.29 9.77
CA ILE A 113 1.62 2.31 8.98
C ILE A 113 2.62 1.28 8.41
N PRO A 114 2.56 0.01 8.84
CA PRO A 114 3.38 -1.04 8.27
C PRO A 114 2.77 -1.58 6.97
N LEU A 115 3.54 -1.58 5.89
CA LEU A 115 3.19 -2.19 4.61
C LEU A 115 3.98 -3.47 4.40
N ARG A 116 3.26 -4.52 3.96
CA ARG A 116 3.86 -5.84 3.74
C ARG A 116 4.80 -5.79 2.54
N VAL A 117 5.93 -6.47 2.67
CA VAL A 117 6.84 -6.74 1.56
C VAL A 117 6.90 -8.23 1.26
N SER A 118 7.08 -8.56 -0.02
CA SER A 118 7.31 -9.92 -0.50
C SER A 118 8.38 -9.91 -1.59
N PRO A 119 9.01 -11.05 -1.89
CA PRO A 119 9.81 -11.18 -3.11
C PRO A 119 9.00 -10.80 -4.35
N ALA A 120 9.65 -10.22 -5.36
CA ALA A 120 9.07 -10.14 -6.70
C ALA A 120 8.87 -11.57 -7.24
N SER A 121 7.75 -11.81 -7.94
CA SER A 121 7.40 -13.12 -8.51
C SER A 121 7.64 -13.14 -10.02
#